data_AF-A0A8J2XEH3-F1
#
_entry.id   AF-A0A8J2XEH3-F1
#
_cell.length_a   1.000
_cell.length_b   1.000
_cell.length_c   1.000
_cell.angle_alpha   90.00
_cell.angle_beta   90.00
_cell.angle_gamma   90.00
#
_symmetry.space_group_name_H-M   'P 1'
#
loop_
_entity.id
_entity.type
_entity.pdbx_description
1 polymer ?
#
loop_
_entity_poly.entity_id
_entity_poly.type
_entity_poly.pdbx_seq_one_letter_code
_entity_poly.pdbx_strand_id
1 'polypeptide(L)'
;MILPVHKVKKIQELLESAGAKVIYLSPYSPDFNPIENCWCGSHCRFPVDFKSRQGRQSKIKEYLRAIAARSREVLEEAITDAINLVSLQDIKNWFIHCCYCTSSD
;
A
#
# COMPACT_ATOMS: atom_id res chain seq x y z
N MET A 1 -9.27 1.30 -9.00
CA MET A 1 -9.70 0.93 -10.38
C MET A 1 -9.52 -0.57 -10.54
N ILE A 2 -10.59 -1.36 -10.69
CA ILE A 2 -10.45 -2.82 -10.89
C ILE A 2 -10.35 -3.10 -12.39
N LEU A 3 -9.14 -3.39 -12.86
CA LEU A 3 -8.89 -3.83 -14.24
C LEU A 3 -9.63 -5.13 -14.56
N PRO A 4 -10.04 -5.37 -15.83
CA PRO A 4 -10.76 -6.59 -16.24
C PRO A 4 -10.04 -7.89 -15.85
N VAL A 5 -8.71 -7.86 -15.78
CA VAL A 5 -7.86 -8.99 -15.36
C VAL A 5 -8.13 -9.48 -13.92
N HIS A 6 -8.76 -8.66 -13.08
CA HIS A 6 -9.12 -9.03 -11.71
C HIS A 6 -10.51 -9.66 -11.58
N LYS A 7 -11.30 -9.73 -12.67
CA LYS A 7 -12.67 -10.29 -12.68
C LYS A 7 -12.72 -11.71 -13.26
N VAL A 8 -11.58 -12.39 -13.33
CA VAL A 8 -11.50 -13.76 -13.86
C VAL A 8 -12.12 -14.72 -12.84
N LYS A 9 -13.19 -15.42 -13.24
CA LYS A 9 -13.94 -16.35 -12.38
C LYS A 9 -13.03 -17.35 -11.65
N LYS A 10 -12.01 -17.85 -12.34
CA LYS A 10 -11.06 -18.81 -11.76
C LYS A 10 -10.27 -18.25 -10.57
N ILE A 11 -9.93 -16.96 -10.58
CA ILE A 11 -9.22 -16.31 -9.48
C ILE A 11 -10.13 -16.23 -8.25
N GLN A 12 -11.40 -15.90 -8.44
CA GLN A 12 -12.38 -15.86 -7.35
C GLN A 12 -12.56 -17.24 -6.69
N GLU A 13 -12.73 -18.29 -7.49
CA GLU A 13 -12.86 -19.67 -6.99
C GLU A 13 -11.63 -20.09 -6.16
N LEU A 14 -10.42 -19.74 -6.61
CA LEU A 14 -9.18 -20.04 -5.89
C LEU A 14 -9.09 -19.29 -4.56
N LEU A 15 -9.47 -18.00 -4.53
CA LEU A 15 -9.46 -17.19 -3.31
C LEU A 15 -10.49 -17.71 -2.29
N GLU A 16 -11.70 -18.04 -2.74
CA GLU A 16 -12.75 -18.60 -1.88
C GLU A 16 -12.37 -19.98 -1.35
N SER A 17 -11.67 -20.82 -2.15
CA SER A 17 -11.16 -22.11 -1.69
C SER A 17 -10.09 -22.00 -0.58
N ALA A 18 -9.37 -20.86 -0.53
CA ALA A 18 -8.41 -20.55 0.52
C ALA A 18 -9.07 -19.89 1.75
N GLY A 19 -10.40 -19.73 1.76
CA GLY A 19 -11.15 -19.07 2.84
C GLY A 19 -11.14 -17.54 2.78
N ALA A 20 -10.64 -16.94 1.71
CA ALA A 20 -10.66 -15.49 1.53
C ALA A 20 -11.98 -15.02 0.91
N LYS A 21 -12.48 -13.87 1.38
CA LYS A 21 -13.65 -13.21 0.78
C LYS A 21 -13.20 -12.17 -0.24
N VAL A 22 -13.67 -12.29 -1.48
CA VAL A 22 -13.39 -11.31 -2.53
C VAL A 22 -14.32 -10.10 -2.38
N ILE A 23 -13.76 -8.91 -2.21
CA ILE A 23 -14.49 -7.63 -2.16
C ILE A 23 -14.19 -6.86 -3.44
N TYR A 24 -15.20 -6.69 -4.28
CA TYR A 24 -15.09 -5.85 -5.48
C TYR A 24 -15.43 -4.41 -5.14
N LEU A 25 -14.47 -3.51 -5.35
CA LEU A 25 -14.64 -2.07 -5.23
C LEU A 25 -15.37 -1.48 -6.45
N SER A 26 -16.13 -0.41 -6.22
CA SER A 26 -16.71 0.39 -7.29
C SER A 26 -15.62 0.99 -8.20
N PRO A 27 -15.92 1.19 -9.50
CA PRO A 27 -15.01 1.90 -10.40
C PRO A 27 -14.63 3.28 -9.85
N TYR A 28 -13.39 3.71 -10.10
CA TYR A 28 -12.87 5.03 -9.68
C TYR A 28 -12.99 5.35 -8.19
N SER A 29 -12.96 4.34 -7.31
CA SER A 29 -12.93 4.54 -5.85
C SER A 29 -11.55 4.23 -5.26
N PRO A 30 -10.52 5.06 -5.53
CA PRO A 30 -9.19 4.87 -4.94
C PRO A 30 -9.21 5.04 -3.42
N ASP A 31 -10.16 5.81 -2.87
CA ASP A 31 -10.25 6.09 -1.43
C ASP A 31 -10.57 4.86 -0.58
N PHE A 32 -11.16 3.80 -1.19
CA PHE A 32 -11.43 2.52 -0.54
C PHE A 32 -10.34 1.48 -0.79
N ASN A 33 -9.20 1.86 -1.35
CA ASN A 33 -8.11 0.94 -1.64
C ASN A 33 -6.90 1.24 -0.74
N PRO A 34 -6.66 0.48 0.35
CA PRO A 34 -5.61 0.77 1.33
C PRO A 34 -4.20 0.84 0.73
N ILE A 35 -3.95 0.15 -0.37
CA ILE A 35 -2.65 0.18 -1.06
C ILE A 35 -2.36 1.58 -1.64
N GLU A 36 -3.39 2.37 -1.94
CA GLU A 36 -3.20 3.75 -2.40
C GLU A 36 -2.60 4.61 -1.30
N ASN A 37 -2.90 4.34 -0.02
CA ASN A 37 -2.24 5.05 1.09
C ASN A 37 -0.75 4.71 1.18
N CYS A 38 -0.40 3.46 0.87
CA CYS A 38 0.98 2.97 0.81
C CYS A 38 1.80 3.66 -0.30
N TRP A 39 1.18 3.99 -1.44
CA TRP A 39 1.87 4.62 -2.58
C TRP A 39 1.66 6.13 -2.68
N CYS A 40 0.48 6.67 -2.41
CA CYS A 40 0.12 8.07 -2.62
C CYS A 40 0.32 8.92 -1.35
N GLY A 41 0.24 8.31 -0.17
CA GLY A 41 0.50 8.95 1.11
C GLY A 41 -0.69 9.76 1.60
N SER A 42 -1.51 9.15 2.47
CA SER A 42 -2.28 9.92 3.46
C SER A 42 -1.32 10.33 4.58
N HIS A 43 -1.49 11.52 5.14
CA HIS A 43 -0.49 12.19 5.99
C HIS A 43 -0.04 11.36 7.20
N CYS A 44 0.99 10.54 7.04
CA CYS A 44 1.70 9.91 8.15
C CYS A 44 2.70 10.94 8.69
N ARG A 45 2.43 11.47 9.87
CA ARG A 45 3.35 12.37 10.58
C ARG A 45 4.49 11.53 11.15
N PHE A 46 5.70 11.66 10.63
CA PHE A 46 6.89 11.03 11.19
C PHE A 46 7.50 11.90 12.28
N PRO A 47 8.00 11.28 13.36
CA PRO A 47 9.16 11.76 14.07
C PRO A 47 10.37 10.92 13.61
N VAL A 48 11.13 11.38 12.61
CA VAL A 48 12.52 10.90 12.40
C VAL A 48 13.40 12.02 11.84
N ASP A 49 14.63 12.06 12.32
CA ASP A 49 15.66 13.10 12.18
C ASP A 49 16.26 13.29 10.78
N PHE A 50 15.49 13.02 9.72
CA PHE A 50 15.86 13.40 8.37
C PHE A 50 15.01 14.61 8.00
N LYS A 51 15.64 15.72 7.55
CA LYS A 51 14.98 16.98 7.16
C LYS A 51 13.91 16.70 6.08
N SER A 52 12.71 16.31 6.48
CA SER A 52 11.60 16.12 5.57
C SER A 52 11.04 17.49 5.22
N ARG A 53 11.20 17.85 3.95
CA ARG A 53 10.38 18.90 3.36
C ARG A 53 8.96 18.36 3.33
N GLN A 54 8.10 18.99 4.11
CA GLN A 54 6.66 18.76 4.18
C GLN A 54 6.07 18.51 2.77
N GLY A 55 5.73 17.24 2.49
CA GLY A 55 5.33 16.79 1.15
C GLY A 55 4.29 15.69 1.20
N ARG A 56 3.32 15.74 0.28
CA ARG A 56 2.18 14.81 0.11
C ARG A 56 2.59 13.44 -0.47
N GLN A 57 3.64 12.79 0.05
CA GLN A 57 4.16 11.55 -0.53
C GLN A 57 4.22 10.44 0.53
N SER A 58 4.14 9.18 0.09
CA SER A 58 4.22 8.03 0.99
C SER A 58 5.66 7.64 1.35
N LYS A 59 5.83 6.92 2.48
CA LYS A 59 7.10 6.36 2.98
C LYS A 59 7.96 5.74 1.88
N ILE A 60 7.33 4.85 1.12
CA ILE A 60 7.99 4.06 0.09
C ILE A 60 8.52 4.96 -1.01
N LYS A 61 7.70 5.90 -1.51
CA LYS A 61 8.14 6.78 -2.61
C LYS A 61 9.22 7.75 -2.17
N GLU A 62 9.18 8.22 -0.92
CA GLU A 62 10.24 9.09 -0.38
C GLU A 62 11.57 8.34 -0.30
N TYR A 63 11.56 7.13 0.25
CA TYR A 63 12.75 6.27 0.34
C TYR A 63 13.33 5.94 -1.05
N LEU A 64 12.49 5.44 -1.97
CA LEU A 64 12.94 5.09 -3.32
C LEU A 64 13.50 6.30 -4.09
N ARG A 65 12.92 7.49 -3.90
CA ARG A 65 13.43 8.73 -4.49
C ARG A 65 14.79 9.12 -3.90
N ALA A 66 15.00 8.90 -2.61
CA ALA A 66 16.27 9.17 -1.95
C ALA A 66 17.39 8.23 -2.46
N ILE A 67 17.09 6.94 -2.65
CA ILE A 67 18.05 5.97 -3.20
C ILE A 67 18.40 6.27 -4.66
N ALA A 68 17.43 6.73 -5.45
CA ALA A 68 17.62 7.08 -6.86
C ALA A 68 18.35 5.98 -7.66
N ALA A 69 17.96 4.72 -7.48
CA ALA A 69 18.54 3.56 -8.15
C ALA A 69 18.58 3.73 -9.68
N ARG A 70 19.65 3.23 -10.33
CA ARG A 70 19.84 3.24 -11.79
C ARG A 70 20.14 1.86 -12.38
N SER A 71 20.11 0.82 -11.56
CA SER A 71 20.16 -0.57 -11.99
C SER A 71 18.97 -1.33 -11.40
N ARG A 72 18.65 -2.48 -12.01
CA ARG A 72 17.54 -3.31 -11.57
C ARG A 72 17.80 -3.92 -10.20
N GLU A 73 19.02 -4.37 -9.98
CA GLU A 73 19.46 -5.05 -8.76
C GLU A 73 19.33 -4.11 -7.55
N VAL A 74 19.82 -2.86 -7.69
CA VAL A 74 19.72 -1.85 -6.63
C VAL A 74 18.26 -1.42 -6.42
N LEU A 75 17.45 -1.40 -7.48
CA LEU A 75 16.02 -1.08 -7.34
C LEU A 75 15.27 -2.18 -6.57
N GLU A 76 15.56 -3.45 -6.82
CA GLU A 76 14.93 -4.58 -6.12
C GLU A 76 15.28 -4.59 -4.62
N GLU A 77 16.54 -4.32 -4.28
CA GLU A 77 17.00 -4.15 -2.89
C GLU A 77 16.29 -2.96 -2.22
N ALA A 78 16.29 -1.80 -2.89
CA ALA A 78 15.64 -0.60 -2.36
C ALA A 78 14.13 -0.75 -2.14
N ILE A 79 13.43 -1.52 -2.99
CA ILE A 79 12.01 -1.83 -2.81
C ILE A 79 11.81 -2.69 -1.55
N THR A 80 12.66 -3.69 -1.36
CA THR A 80 12.61 -4.56 -0.19
C THR A 80 12.79 -3.75 1.09
N ASP A 81 13.82 -2.90 1.13
CA ASP A 81 14.08 -2.01 2.26
C ASP A 81 12.92 -1.04 2.49
N ALA A 82 12.39 -0.44 1.42
CA ALA A 82 11.25 0.48 1.52
C ALA A 82 10.00 -0.18 2.12
N ILE A 83 9.72 -1.43 1.77
CA ILE A 83 8.60 -2.21 2.33
C ILE A 83 8.86 -2.51 3.81
N ASN A 84 10.10 -2.84 4.19
CA ASN A 84 10.47 -3.12 5.58
C ASN A 84 10.35 -1.89 6.51
N LEU A 85 10.29 -0.68 5.95
CA LEU A 85 10.00 0.55 6.73
C LEU A 85 8.52 0.70 7.11
N VAL A 86 7.62 -0.09 6.52
CA VAL A 86 6.18 -0.04 6.82
C VAL A 86 5.89 -0.85 8.07
N SER A 87 5.43 -0.16 9.12
CA SER A 87 5.05 -0.82 10.38
C SER A 87 3.63 -1.39 10.31
N LEU A 88 3.33 -2.33 11.21
CA LEU A 88 1.95 -2.83 11.38
C LEU A 88 0.96 -1.72 11.70
N GLN A 89 1.38 -0.67 12.43
CA GLN A 89 0.50 0.45 12.75
C GLN A 89 0.16 1.28 11.51
N ASP A 90 1.11 1.44 10.58
CA ASP A 90 0.84 2.11 9.30
C ASP A 90 -0.23 1.37 8.51
N ILE A 91 -0.10 0.04 8.42
CA ILE A 91 -1.06 -0.81 7.74
C ILE A 91 -2.45 -0.67 8.38
N LYS A 92 -2.54 -0.79 9.71
CA LYS A 92 -3.81 -0.60 10.43
C LYS A 92 -4.43 0.77 10.14
N ASN A 93 -3.64 1.83 10.20
CA ASN A 93 -4.09 3.18 9.92
C ASN A 93 -4.62 3.35 8.49
N TRP A 94 -3.98 2.70 7.50
CA TRP A 94 -4.44 2.74 6.10
C TRP A 94 -5.77 2.03 5.89
N PHE A 95 -5.96 0.88 6.53
CA PHE A 95 -7.24 0.17 6.47
C PHE A 95 -8.36 0.96 7.16
N ILE A 96 -8.09 1.54 8.34
CA ILE A 96 -9.03 2.41 9.05
C ILE A 96 -9.40 3.64 8.19
N HIS A 97 -8.42 4.27 7.53
CA HIS A 97 -8.65 5.41 6.63
C HIS A 97 -9.56 5.03 5.45
N CYS A 98 -9.50 3.79 4.98
CA CYS A 98 -10.37 3.26 3.93
C CYS A 98 -11.70 2.68 4.47
N CYS A 99 -12.07 2.99 5.71
CA CYS A 99 -13.29 2.54 6.38
C CYS A 99 -13.36 1.02 6.63
N TYR A 100 -12.22 0.32 6.74
CA TYR A 100 -12.17 -1.07 7.15
C TYR A 100 -11.90 -1.21 8.65
N CYS A 101 -12.64 -2.10 9.30
CA CYS A 101 -12.37 -2.48 10.68
C CYS A 101 -11.10 -3.33 10.76
N THR A 102 -10.19 -2.97 11.67
CA THR A 102 -8.96 -3.71 11.96
C THR A 102 -8.95 -4.31 13.36
N SER A 103 -10.09 -4.31 14.05
CA SER A 103 -10.27 -5.06 15.29
C SER A 103 -10.20 -6.54 14.96
N SER A 104 -9.29 -7.24 15.64
CA SER A 104 -9.35 -8.70 15.71
C SER A 104 -10.48 -9.04 16.68
N ASP A 105 -11.57 -9.60 16.17
CA ASP A 105 -12.52 -10.34 17.02
C ASP A 105 -11.80 -11.51 17.70
#